data_AF-A0AAW4CJY9-F1
#
_entry.id   AF-A0AAW4CJY9-F1
#
_cell.length_a   1.000
_cell.length_b   1.000
_cell.length_c   1.000
_cell.angle_alpha   90.00
_cell.angle_beta   90.00
_cell.angle_gamma   90.00
#
_symmetry.space_group_name_H-M   'P 1'
#
loop_
_entity.id
_entity.type
_entity.pdbx_description
1 polymer ?
#
loop_
_entity_poly.entity_id
_entity_poly.type
_entity_poly.pdbx_seq_one_letter_code
_entity_poly.pdbx_strand_id
1 'polypeptide(L)' 'MTETAEQPAHKLNADQTVAVATDVFWNEDMTTCPRGAKVQLLGAGGVAVYGDYHGDPFWQAWCPLPKRRRKV' A
#
# COMPACT_ATOMS: atom_id res chain seq x y z
N MET A 1 17.23 -27.70 13.24
CA MET A 1 16.13 -26.72 13.35
C MET A 1 16.30 -25.79 12.16
N THR A 2 15.56 -26.03 11.08
CA THR A 2 15.68 -25.25 9.84
C THR A 2 14.92 -23.94 10.01
N GLU A 3 15.66 -22.83 10.02
CA GLU A 3 15.13 -21.48 9.87
C GLU A 3 14.53 -21.39 8.46
N THR A 4 13.20 -21.47 8.37
CA THR A 4 12.50 -21.24 7.10
C THR A 4 12.69 -19.76 6.78
N ALA A 5 13.58 -19.43 5.84
CA ALA A 5 13.74 -18.07 5.35
C ALA A 5 12.36 -17.55 4.90
N GLU A 6 11.84 -16.53 5.58
CA GLU A 6 10.58 -15.88 5.22
C GLU A 6 10.73 -15.36 3.78
N GLN A 7 9.87 -15.83 2.87
CA GLN A 7 9.93 -15.36 1.48
C GLN A 7 9.79 -13.83 1.46
N PRO A 8 10.53 -13.12 0.60
CA PRO A 8 10.43 -11.67 0.56
C PRO A 8 9.00 -11.27 0.20
N ALA A 9 8.38 -10.44 1.05
CA ALA A 9 7.00 -9.94 0.89
C ALA A 9 6.84 -8.97 -0.31
N HIS A 10 7.86 -8.80 -1.14
CA HIS A 10 7.85 -7.96 -2.33
C HIS A 10 8.74 -8.55 -3.44
N LYS A 11 8.43 -8.16 -4.67
CA LYS A 11 9.27 -8.36 -5.86
C LYS A 11 9.56 -7.02 -6.51
N LEU A 12 10.67 -6.94 -7.23
CA LEU A 12 10.92 -5.77 -8.08
C LEU A 12 10.09 -5.87 -9.37
N ASN A 13 9.63 -4.73 -9.87
CA ASN A 13 9.03 -4.63 -11.20
C ASN A 13 10.04 -5.00 -12.29
N ALA A 14 9.58 -5.14 -13.54
CA ALA A 14 10.43 -5.54 -14.66
C ALA A 14 11.68 -4.65 -14.81
N ASP A 15 11.53 -3.34 -14.59
CA ASP A 15 12.62 -2.36 -14.71
C ASP A 15 13.56 -2.32 -13.49
N GLN A 16 13.29 -3.12 -12.45
CA GLN A 16 14.05 -3.16 -11.20
C GLN A 16 14.11 -1.81 -10.45
N THR A 17 13.13 -0.95 -10.64
CA THR A 17 13.07 0.40 -10.05
C THR A 17 12.05 0.54 -8.92
N VAL A 18 11.10 -0.39 -8.80
CA VAL A 18 10.00 -0.32 -7.84
C VAL A 18 9.82 -1.66 -7.13
N ALA A 19 9.78 -1.64 -5.81
CA ALA A 19 9.37 -2.77 -5.00
C ALA A 19 7.84 -2.86 -4.92
N VAL A 20 7.29 -4.00 -5.32
CA VAL A 20 5.85 -4.27 -5.37
C VAL A 20 5.54 -5.40 -4.38
N ALA A 21 4.60 -5.16 -3.46
CA ALA A 21 4.15 -6.19 -2.53
C ALA A 21 3.54 -7.38 -3.29
N THR A 22 3.76 -8.60 -2.80
CA THR A 22 3.27 -9.83 -3.47
C THR A 22 1.92 -10.33 -2.95
N ASP A 23 1.51 -9.86 -1.79
CA ASP A 23 0.34 -10.32 -1.02
C ASP A 23 -0.60 -9.19 -0.58
N VAL A 24 -0.21 -7.94 -0.81
CA VAL A 24 -1.01 -6.74 -0.52
C VAL A 24 -1.48 -6.12 -1.82
N PHE A 25 -2.79 -5.90 -1.91
CA PHE A 25 -3.43 -5.28 -3.06
C PHE A 25 -4.05 -3.94 -2.65
N TRP A 26 -4.16 -3.03 -3.61
CA TRP A 26 -4.92 -1.81 -3.44
C TRP A 26 -6.40 -2.12 -3.24
N ASN A 27 -7.05 -1.39 -2.34
CA ASN A 27 -8.51 -1.42 -2.21
C ASN A 27 -9.11 -0.38 -3.16
N GLU A 28 -9.71 -0.86 -4.25
CA GLU A 28 -10.33 -0.04 -5.29
C GLU A 28 -11.70 0.52 -4.86
N ASP A 29 -12.30 0.01 -3.77
CA ASP A 29 -13.52 0.57 -3.20
C ASP A 29 -13.18 1.76 -2.28
N MET A 30 -13.14 2.94 -2.89
CA MET A 30 -12.90 4.22 -2.20
C MET A 30 -13.99 4.60 -1.20
N THR A 31 -15.17 3.97 -1.23
CA THR A 31 -16.23 4.24 -0.23
C THR A 31 -15.84 3.72 1.15
N THR A 32 -14.93 2.73 1.20
CA THR A 32 -14.39 2.15 2.44
C THR A 32 -13.17 2.89 2.99
N CYS A 33 -12.63 3.86 2.25
CA CYS A 33 -11.46 4.61 2.68
C CYS A 33 -11.81 5.51 3.88
N PRO A 34 -11.09 5.41 5.01
CA PRO A 34 -11.35 6.26 6.17
C PRO A 34 -11.07 7.73 5.84
N ARG A 35 -12.01 8.62 6.22
CA ARG A 35 -11.88 10.06 5.98
C ARG A 35 -11.05 10.74 7.06
N GLY A 36 -10.18 11.67 6.66
CA GLY A 36 -9.32 12.42 7.58
C GLY A 36 -8.26 11.59 8.33
N ALA A 37 -8.06 10.34 7.93
CA ALA A 37 -7.01 9.47 8.45
C ALA A 37 -5.89 9.32 7.43
N LYS A 38 -4.65 9.20 7.92
CA LYS A 38 -3.48 9.02 7.05
C LYS A 38 -3.45 7.61 6.47
N VAL A 39 -3.40 7.53 5.15
CA VAL A 39 -3.38 6.29 4.35
C VAL A 39 -2.42 6.44 3.17
N GLN A 40 -2.26 5.36 2.39
CA GLN A 40 -1.70 5.43 1.05
C GLN A 40 -2.85 5.59 0.05
N LEU A 41 -2.71 6.48 -0.93
CA LEU A 41 -3.70 6.76 -1.97
C LEU A 41 -3.08 6.59 -3.34
N LEU A 42 -3.78 5.90 -4.24
CA LEU A 42 -3.41 5.76 -5.64
C LEU A 42 -4.25 6.74 -6.47
N GLY A 43 -3.59 7.73 -7.08
CA GLY A 43 -4.24 8.70 -7.93
C GLY A 43 -4.49 8.16 -9.34
N ALA A 44 -5.37 8.83 -10.09
CA ALA A 44 -5.69 8.45 -11.47
C ALA A 44 -4.51 8.42 -12.45
N GLY A 45 -3.40 9.07 -12.11
CA GLY A 45 -2.13 9.00 -12.87
C GLY A 45 -1.25 7.78 -12.54
N GLY A 46 -1.72 6.83 -11.71
CA GLY A 46 -0.94 5.67 -11.29
C GLY A 46 0.15 5.97 -10.26
N VAL A 47 0.13 7.16 -9.66
CA VAL A 47 1.11 7.57 -8.64
C VAL A 47 0.52 7.38 -7.24
N ALA A 48 1.25 6.65 -6.40
CA ALA A 48 0.91 6.44 -5.00
C ALA A 48 1.49 7.54 -4.11
N VAL A 49 0.69 8.05 -3.17
CA VAL A 49 1.11 9.05 -2.18
C VAL A 49 0.62 8.70 -0.77
N TYR A 50 1.31 9.24 0.23
CA TYR A 50 0.84 9.22 1.62
C TYR A 50 0.03 10.49 1.89
N GLY A 51 -1.23 10.35 2.28
CA GLY A 51 -2.13 11.49 2.49
C GLY A 51 -3.38 11.12 3.26
N ASP A 52 -4.32 12.05 3.29
CA ASP A 52 -5.64 11.92 3.89
C ASP A 52 -6.72 12.08 2.81
N TYR A 53 -7.74 11.23 2.89
CA TYR A 53 -8.84 11.23 1.93
C TYR A 53 -10.03 12.02 2.46
N HIS A 54 -10.61 12.87 1.60
CA HIS A 54 -11.75 13.73 1.95
C HIS A 54 -12.97 13.59 1.01
N GLY A 55 -12.97 12.60 0.12
CA GLY A 55 -14.07 12.38 -0.83
C GLY A 55 -13.78 12.85 -2.26
N ASP A 56 -12.54 13.23 -2.56
CA ASP A 56 -12.14 13.69 -3.90
C ASP A 56 -12.18 12.53 -4.93
N PRO A 57 -12.87 12.69 -6.08
CA PRO A 57 -13.03 11.63 -7.07
C PRO A 57 -11.75 11.28 -7.86
N PHE A 58 -10.66 12.03 -7.70
CA PHE A 58 -9.37 11.76 -8.34
C PHE A 58 -8.73 10.44 -7.87
N TRP A 59 -8.98 10.06 -6.62
CA TRP A 59 -8.40 8.87 -6.02
C TRP A 59 -9.12 7.62 -6.49
N GLN A 60 -8.35 6.63 -6.95
CA GLN A 60 -8.89 5.39 -7.52
C GLN A 60 -8.78 4.20 -6.57
N ALA A 61 -7.80 4.21 -5.66
CA ALA A 61 -7.66 3.15 -4.67
C ALA A 61 -6.90 3.62 -3.43
N TRP A 62 -7.00 2.86 -2.35
CA TRP A 62 -6.31 3.14 -1.08
C TRP A 62 -5.72 1.89 -0.44
N CYS A 63 -4.77 2.10 0.48
CA CYS A 63 -4.19 1.03 1.28
C CYS A 63 -3.85 1.55 2.69
N PRO A 64 -4.05 0.76 3.77
CA PRO A 64 -3.57 1.14 5.09
C PRO A 64 -2.04 1.27 5.13
N LEU A 65 -1.55 1.95 6.16
CA LEU A 65 -0.12 2.07 6.44
C LEU A 65 0.42 0.76 7.04
N PRO A 66 1.66 0.36 6.72
CA PRO A 66 2.29 -0.81 7.33
C PRO A 66 2.45 -0.62 8.84
N LYS A 67 2.16 -1.68 9.60
CA LYS A 67 2.37 -1.69 11.05
C LYS A 67 3.86 -1.84 11.36
N ARG A 68 4.35 -1.09 12.34
CA ARG A 68 5.69 -1.32 12.91
C ARG A 68 5.68 -2.60 13.76
N ARG A 69 6.69 -3.46 13.59
CA ARG A 69 6.92 -4.57 14.53
C ARG A 69 7.16 -3.98 15.93
N ARG A 70 6.60 -4.62 16.96
CA ARG A 70 6.86 -4.22 18.35
C ARG A 70 8.36 -4.37 18.58
N LYS A 71 9.03 -3.28 18.97
CA LYS A 71 10.40 -3.37 19.48
C LYS A 71 10.31 -4.11 20.81
N VAL A 72 10.98 -5.26 20.90
CA VAL A 72 11.21 -5.98 22.16
C VAL A 72 12.37 -5.30 22.87
#